data_AF-A0A511T8H2-F1
#
_entry.id   AF-A0A511T8H2-F1
#
_cell.length_a   1.000
_cell.length_b   1.000
_cell.length_c   1.000
_cell.angle_alpha   90.00
_cell.angle_beta   90.00
_cell.angle_gamma   90.00
#
_symmetry.space_group_name_H-M   'P 1'
#
loop_
_entity.id
_entity.type
_entity.pdbx_description
1 polymer ?
#
loop_
_entity_poly.entity_id
_entity_poly.type
_entity_poly.pdbx_seq_one_letter_code
_entity_poly.pdbx_strand_id
1 'polypeptide(L)'
;MSQELATFTGTVVDPSGQPISGATVVINGINRTTDTAGKYFVSINSTTGYIISVSKSGFAPDTDYLSAGRLNNTHVLPRAPIRQFSATQAINLEVGGLAVSIPAGSLVNAAGQPATGTVLVSAATYGPRDMPGDFTAVNQNGRQVALESVGAFFIGATTADGQALNLAKDRTAQVSIRVPQAAGGIMPACVFEGRCRAAAWRFDATINRWVEQRANFQPNSTGSTFTLIGGPASTPSSVVPSNGGLGTWNIDLEMTTPACTTVEFVGFPAYCYDIKVNLAMQNAGNTFVPFTDTVTPSIPFVVLYNSRPNVDQEVGVEFPGAPADCAANMTIFSNPNPTDPSTYPIYTPTGGFTQFNSGAPWGGTGFPKSTVSPFGDITLTDIVNGTQPCNSSVTFVYNP
;
A
#
# COMPACT_ATOMS: atom_id res chain seq x y z
N MET A 1 8.03 -0.54 37.09
CA MET A 1 8.20 0.13 35.79
C MET A 1 6.82 0.17 35.14
N SER A 2 6.24 1.35 34.91
CA SER A 2 5.05 1.47 34.06
C SER A 2 5.45 1.05 32.65
N GLN A 3 4.75 0.10 32.04
CA GLN A 3 4.95 -0.19 30.62
C GLN A 3 4.55 1.05 29.83
N GLU A 4 5.46 1.50 28.96
CA GLU A 4 5.15 2.54 27.99
C GLU A 4 4.08 2.02 27.03
N LEU A 5 3.10 2.86 26.71
CA LEU A 5 1.99 2.52 25.82
C LEU A 5 2.21 3.17 24.46
N ALA A 6 2.02 2.39 23.40
CA ALA A 6 1.82 2.94 22.07
C ALA A 6 0.33 3.26 21.88
N THR A 7 0.05 4.46 21.39
CA THR A 7 -1.32 4.92 21.14
C THR A 7 -1.55 5.02 19.64
N PHE A 8 -2.67 4.45 19.20
CA PHE A 8 -3.15 4.49 17.84
C PHE A 8 -4.51 5.15 17.79
N THR A 9 -4.62 6.19 16.97
CA THR A 9 -5.91 6.73 16.55
C THR A 9 -5.97 6.77 15.06
N GLY A 10 -7.16 6.60 14.51
CA GLY A 10 -7.32 6.70 13.08
C GLY A 10 -8.76 6.78 12.64
N THR A 11 -8.92 7.01 11.34
CA THR A 11 -10.20 7.07 10.65
C THR A 11 -10.19 6.08 9.50
N VAL A 12 -11.27 5.34 9.35
CA VAL A 12 -11.49 4.39 8.26
C VAL A 12 -12.47 5.02 7.29
N VAL A 13 -12.07 5.20 6.03
CA VAL A 13 -12.86 5.86 4.99
C VAL A 13 -12.92 5.01 3.72
N ASP A 14 -13.85 5.34 2.84
CA ASP A 14 -13.89 4.81 1.48
C ASP A 14 -13.06 5.68 0.51
N PRO A 15 -12.92 5.31 -0.77
CA PRO A 15 -12.15 6.10 -1.74
C PRO A 15 -12.71 7.50 -2.04
N SER A 16 -13.94 7.80 -1.60
CA SER A 16 -14.56 9.13 -1.69
C SER A 16 -14.39 9.96 -0.40
N GLY A 17 -13.60 9.46 0.55
CA GLY A 17 -13.37 10.10 1.86
C GLY A 17 -14.54 9.96 2.83
N GLN A 18 -15.55 9.14 2.53
CA GLN A 18 -16.70 8.96 3.41
C GLN A 18 -16.35 7.99 4.56
N PRO A 19 -16.68 8.33 5.82
CA PRO A 19 -16.35 7.49 6.96
C PRO A 19 -17.07 6.14 6.91
N ILE A 20 -16.35 5.07 7.26
CA ILE A 20 -16.87 3.71 7.32
C ILE A 20 -17.13 3.35 8.80
N SER A 21 -18.41 3.31 9.16
CA SER A 21 -18.83 2.88 10.50
C SER A 21 -18.84 1.36 10.66
N GLY A 22 -18.47 0.90 11.84
CA GLY A 22 -18.48 -0.52 12.18
C GLY A 22 -17.43 -1.35 11.45
N ALA A 23 -16.33 -0.75 11.00
CA ALA A 23 -15.16 -1.46 10.50
C ALA A 23 -14.41 -2.08 11.67
N THR A 24 -13.86 -3.28 11.46
CA THR A 24 -13.05 -3.99 12.45
C THR A 24 -11.60 -3.60 12.26
N VAL A 25 -10.97 -3.10 13.32
CA VAL A 25 -9.55 -2.73 13.38
C VAL A 25 -8.88 -3.66 14.38
N VAL A 26 -7.87 -4.39 13.93
CA VAL A 26 -7.08 -5.30 14.77
C VAL A 26 -5.65 -4.82 14.82
N ILE A 27 -5.12 -4.55 16.02
CA ILE A 27 -3.71 -4.16 16.22
C ILE A 27 -3.06 -5.17 17.16
N ASN A 28 -2.10 -5.95 16.65
CA ASN A 28 -1.44 -7.03 17.41
C ASN A 28 -2.45 -7.92 18.19
N GLY A 29 -3.57 -8.26 17.56
CA GLY A 29 -4.64 -9.10 18.13
C GLY A 29 -5.69 -8.35 18.96
N ILE A 30 -5.49 -7.07 19.27
CA ILE A 30 -6.50 -6.25 19.95
C ILE A 30 -7.53 -5.75 18.94
N ASN A 31 -8.78 -6.19 19.09
CA ASN A 31 -9.89 -5.83 18.22
C ASN A 31 -10.63 -4.57 18.71
N ARG A 32 -10.91 -3.64 17.81
CA ARG A 32 -11.79 -2.48 17.98
C ARG A 32 -12.71 -2.32 16.78
N THR A 33 -13.80 -1.60 17.00
CA THR A 33 -14.78 -1.27 15.97
C THR A 33 -14.84 0.24 15.79
N THR A 34 -14.90 0.72 14.55
CA THR A 34 -15.03 2.15 14.29
C THR A 34 -16.41 2.70 14.66
N ASP A 35 -16.45 3.94 15.13
CA ASP A 35 -17.68 4.66 15.47
C ASP A 35 -18.45 5.15 14.22
N THR A 36 -19.47 6.00 14.40
CA THR A 36 -20.26 6.58 13.29
C THR A 36 -19.49 7.57 12.43
N ALA A 37 -18.40 8.15 12.94
CA ALA A 37 -17.47 9.00 12.21
C ALA A 37 -16.30 8.20 11.61
N GLY A 38 -16.35 6.86 11.66
CA GLY A 38 -15.30 5.99 11.14
C GLY A 38 -14.03 5.95 12.00
N LYS A 39 -14.05 6.51 13.22
CA LYS A 39 -12.86 6.65 14.06
C LYS A 39 -12.65 5.45 14.98
N TYR A 40 -11.38 5.18 15.30
CA TYR A 40 -10.99 4.19 16.30
C TYR A 40 -9.90 4.74 17.24
N PHE A 41 -9.78 4.11 18.40
CA PHE A 41 -8.72 4.33 19.38
C PHE A 41 -8.25 2.98 19.93
N VAL A 42 -6.94 2.75 19.94
CA VAL A 42 -6.28 1.61 20.59
C VAL A 42 -5.10 2.13 21.40
N SER A 43 -4.96 1.66 22.63
CA SER A 43 -3.74 1.80 23.42
C SER A 43 -3.28 0.41 23.82
N ILE A 44 -2.03 0.09 23.53
CA ILE A 44 -1.43 -1.22 23.73
C ILE A 44 0.00 -1.04 24.23
N ASN A 45 0.54 -2.03 24.93
CA ASN A 45 1.92 -2.00 25.40
C ASN A 45 2.90 -1.79 24.24
N SER A 46 3.96 -1.02 24.52
CA SER A 46 5.05 -0.78 23.56
C SER A 46 5.72 -2.10 23.18
N THR A 47 5.82 -2.39 21.88
CA THR A 47 6.49 -3.58 21.31
C THR A 47 7.29 -3.19 20.08
N THR A 48 8.13 -4.10 19.57
CA THR A 48 8.83 -3.91 18.30
C THR A 48 7.85 -4.10 17.13
N GLY A 49 7.15 -3.03 16.76
CA GLY A 49 6.25 -3.01 15.61
C GLY A 49 4.82 -3.46 15.88
N TYR A 50 3.93 -3.04 14.97
CA TYR A 50 2.49 -3.22 15.05
C TYR A 50 1.92 -3.53 13.68
N ILE A 51 1.27 -4.69 13.54
CA ILE A 51 0.46 -4.99 12.36
C ILE A 51 -0.96 -4.54 12.64
N ILE A 52 -1.44 -3.63 11.81
CA ILE A 52 -2.81 -3.12 11.83
C ILE A 52 -3.56 -3.77 10.68
N SER A 53 -4.67 -4.46 10.96
CA SER A 53 -5.57 -4.97 9.93
C SER A 53 -6.92 -4.30 10.05
N VAL A 54 -7.42 -3.76 8.93
CA VAL A 54 -8.73 -3.10 8.88
C VAL A 54 -9.62 -3.84 7.89
N SER A 55 -10.83 -4.20 8.32
CA SER A 55 -11.76 -4.94 7.47
C SER A 55 -13.20 -4.54 7.70
N LYS A 56 -13.98 -4.61 6.63
CA LYS A 56 -15.44 -4.41 6.64
C LYS A 56 -16.07 -5.22 5.51
N SER A 57 -17.16 -5.92 5.79
CA SER A 57 -17.95 -6.59 4.75
C SER A 57 -18.39 -5.57 3.68
N GLY A 58 -18.20 -5.91 2.41
CA GLY A 58 -18.44 -4.99 1.29
C GLY A 58 -17.25 -4.10 0.92
N PHE A 59 -16.09 -4.31 1.54
CA PHE A 59 -14.85 -3.59 1.26
C PHE A 59 -13.67 -4.56 1.16
N ALA A 60 -12.63 -4.15 0.44
CA ALA A 60 -11.35 -4.84 0.42
C ALA A 60 -10.58 -4.55 1.73
N PRO A 61 -9.91 -5.55 2.32
CA PRO A 61 -9.18 -5.37 3.57
C PRO A 61 -7.91 -4.55 3.35
N ASP A 62 -7.56 -3.76 4.36
CA ASP A 62 -6.30 -3.03 4.43
C ASP A 62 -5.42 -3.62 5.53
N THR A 63 -4.10 -3.54 5.38
CA THR A 63 -3.14 -3.90 6.42
C THR A 63 -1.96 -2.97 6.35
N ASP A 64 -1.46 -2.54 7.51
CA ASP A 64 -0.33 -1.64 7.63
C ASP A 64 0.64 -2.15 8.70
N TYR A 65 1.90 -1.72 8.63
CA TYR A 65 2.89 -1.93 9.67
C TYR A 65 3.41 -0.60 10.17
N LEU A 66 3.39 -0.43 11.49
CA LEU A 66 3.93 0.76 12.14
C LEU A 66 4.97 0.33 13.15
N SER A 67 6.10 1.02 13.16
CA SER A 67 7.19 0.77 14.13
C SER A 67 6.91 1.36 15.52
N ALA A 68 5.94 2.27 15.64
CA ALA A 68 5.52 2.93 16.87
C ALA A 68 4.03 3.34 16.83
N GLY A 69 3.52 3.90 17.94
CA GLY A 69 2.19 4.51 17.99
C GLY A 69 2.02 5.62 16.95
N ARG A 70 0.87 5.66 16.28
CA ARG A 70 0.53 6.70 15.29
C ARG A 70 -0.85 7.28 15.55
N LEU A 71 -0.90 8.60 15.65
CA LEU A 71 -2.16 9.33 15.79
C LEU A 71 -2.69 9.73 14.41
N ASN A 72 -4.02 9.78 14.31
CA ASN A 72 -4.76 10.23 13.13
C ASN A 72 -4.42 9.45 11.84
N ASN A 73 -4.12 8.16 11.95
CA ASN A 73 -3.89 7.32 10.78
C ASN A 73 -5.16 7.24 9.92
N THR A 74 -5.03 7.30 8.60
CA THR A 74 -6.17 7.19 7.69
C THR A 74 -6.07 5.90 6.90
N HIS A 75 -7.08 5.05 7.02
CA HIS A 75 -7.20 3.82 6.24
C HIS A 75 -8.26 4.00 5.16
N VAL A 76 -7.89 3.79 3.91
CA VAL A 76 -8.82 3.84 2.77
C VAL A 76 -9.12 2.42 2.34
N LEU A 77 -10.39 1.98 2.45
CA LEU A 77 -10.77 0.65 2.01
C LEU A 77 -11.52 0.74 0.67
N PRO A 78 -11.00 0.13 -0.42
CA PRO A 78 -11.73 0.03 -1.67
C PRO A 78 -13.09 -0.66 -1.49
N ARG A 79 -14.12 -0.13 -2.15
CA ARG A 79 -15.45 -0.75 -2.16
C ARG A 79 -15.38 -2.08 -2.93
N ALA A 80 -15.86 -3.15 -2.29
CA ALA A 80 -15.93 -4.50 -2.84
C ALA A 80 -17.39 -4.99 -2.85
N PRO A 81 -18.21 -4.60 -3.84
CA PRO A 81 -19.62 -4.95 -3.88
C PRO A 81 -19.85 -6.46 -3.75
N ILE A 82 -20.77 -6.85 -2.87
CA ILE A 82 -21.12 -8.26 -2.68
C ILE A 82 -22.13 -8.66 -3.75
N ARG A 83 -21.89 -9.82 -4.36
CA ARG A 83 -22.76 -10.46 -5.34
C ARG A 83 -23.09 -11.87 -4.86
N GLN A 84 -24.32 -12.32 -5.11
CA GLN A 84 -24.78 -13.63 -4.68
C GLN A 84 -24.77 -14.60 -5.86
N PHE A 85 -24.30 -15.82 -5.63
CA PHE A 85 -24.29 -16.90 -6.61
C PHE A 85 -24.73 -18.20 -5.96
N SER A 86 -25.19 -19.16 -6.77
CA SER A 86 -25.32 -20.55 -6.32
C SER A 86 -23.96 -21.24 -6.36
N ALA A 87 -23.60 -22.00 -5.32
CA ALA A 87 -22.35 -22.78 -5.29
C ALA A 87 -22.23 -23.79 -6.44
N THR A 88 -23.35 -24.18 -7.04
CA THR A 88 -23.43 -25.13 -8.17
C THR A 88 -23.31 -24.47 -9.55
N GLN A 89 -23.18 -23.15 -9.61
CA GLN A 89 -23.04 -22.41 -10.87
C GLN A 89 -21.65 -21.77 -10.97
N ALA A 90 -21.22 -21.50 -12.19
CA ALA A 90 -20.01 -20.71 -12.43
C ALA A 90 -20.24 -19.27 -11.96
N ILE A 91 -19.21 -18.66 -11.40
CA ILE A 91 -19.22 -17.30 -10.88
C ILE A 91 -18.43 -16.44 -11.85
N ASN A 92 -19.09 -15.44 -12.45
CA ASN A 92 -18.43 -14.43 -13.28
C ASN A 92 -18.70 -13.05 -12.68
N LEU A 93 -17.65 -12.27 -12.47
CA LEU A 93 -17.72 -10.95 -11.84
C LEU A 93 -16.82 -9.97 -12.58
N GLU A 94 -17.31 -8.75 -12.79
CA GLU A 94 -16.51 -7.63 -13.29
C GLU A 94 -16.64 -6.43 -12.36
N VAL A 95 -15.50 -5.82 -12.01
CA VAL A 95 -15.44 -4.64 -11.13
C VAL A 95 -14.16 -3.86 -11.39
N GLY A 96 -14.25 -2.55 -11.68
CA GLY A 96 -13.06 -1.68 -11.69
C GLY A 96 -11.93 -2.08 -12.65
N GLY A 97 -12.23 -2.79 -13.75
CA GLY A 97 -11.22 -3.32 -14.67
C GLY A 97 -10.64 -4.69 -14.27
N LEU A 98 -11.15 -5.31 -13.21
CA LEU A 98 -10.98 -6.71 -12.86
C LEU A 98 -12.13 -7.53 -13.46
N ALA A 99 -11.82 -8.66 -14.07
CA ALA A 99 -12.78 -9.70 -14.41
C ALA A 99 -12.34 -11.02 -13.77
N VAL A 100 -13.28 -11.74 -13.16
CA VAL A 100 -13.05 -12.97 -12.40
C VAL A 100 -14.00 -14.04 -12.91
N SER A 101 -13.48 -15.24 -13.18
CA SER A 101 -14.27 -16.43 -13.51
C SER A 101 -13.86 -17.60 -12.61
N ILE A 102 -14.79 -18.07 -11.78
CA ILE A 102 -14.62 -19.23 -10.89
C ILE A 102 -15.57 -20.34 -11.36
N PRO A 103 -15.07 -21.52 -11.75
CA PRO A 103 -15.92 -22.64 -12.15
C PRO A 103 -16.83 -23.12 -11.01
N ALA A 104 -17.98 -23.67 -11.35
CA ALA A 104 -18.92 -24.26 -10.40
C ALA A 104 -18.26 -25.29 -9.47
N GLY A 105 -18.67 -25.33 -8.20
CA GLY A 105 -18.16 -26.30 -7.23
C GLY A 105 -16.67 -26.15 -6.89
N SER A 106 -16.06 -24.99 -7.17
CA SER A 106 -14.64 -24.74 -6.89
C SER A 106 -14.37 -24.20 -5.49
N LEU A 107 -15.40 -23.81 -4.73
CA LEU A 107 -15.24 -23.19 -3.42
C LEU A 107 -15.41 -24.19 -2.29
N VAL A 108 -14.56 -24.09 -1.27
CA VAL A 108 -14.58 -24.88 -0.03
C VAL A 108 -14.44 -23.98 1.19
N ASN A 109 -14.92 -24.44 2.35
CA ASN A 109 -14.63 -23.80 3.63
C ASN A 109 -13.22 -24.16 4.15
N ALA A 110 -12.86 -23.63 5.32
CA ALA A 110 -11.56 -23.90 5.96
C ALA A 110 -11.30 -25.39 6.27
N ALA A 111 -12.36 -26.19 6.43
CA ALA A 111 -12.26 -27.64 6.63
C ALA A 111 -12.13 -28.43 5.30
N GLY A 112 -12.08 -27.74 4.15
CA GLY A 112 -12.03 -28.36 2.82
C GLY A 112 -13.36 -28.93 2.33
N GLN A 113 -14.46 -28.67 3.02
CA GLN A 113 -15.78 -29.13 2.62
C GLN A 113 -16.33 -28.21 1.51
N PRO A 114 -16.92 -28.77 0.44
CA PRO A 114 -17.50 -27.97 -0.64
C PRO A 114 -18.55 -26.97 -0.14
N ALA A 115 -18.52 -25.76 -0.68
CA ALA A 115 -19.57 -24.79 -0.44
C ALA A 115 -20.91 -25.31 -0.99
N THR A 116 -21.99 -25.06 -0.25
CA THR A 116 -23.35 -25.44 -0.64
C THR A 116 -24.29 -24.25 -0.54
N GLY A 117 -25.34 -24.21 -1.36
CA GLY A 117 -26.33 -23.13 -1.33
C GLY A 117 -25.77 -21.81 -1.86
N THR A 118 -26.15 -20.70 -1.23
CA THR A 118 -25.75 -19.35 -1.64
C THR A 118 -24.32 -19.03 -1.20
N VAL A 119 -23.51 -18.57 -2.14
CA VAL A 119 -22.18 -17.98 -1.89
C VAL A 119 -22.22 -16.49 -2.19
N LEU A 120 -21.58 -15.72 -1.33
CA LEU A 120 -21.41 -14.28 -1.44
C LEU A 120 -19.98 -14.00 -1.91
N VAL A 121 -19.82 -13.39 -3.07
CA VAL A 121 -18.50 -13.06 -3.63
C VAL A 121 -18.37 -11.55 -3.72
N SER A 122 -17.23 -11.03 -3.28
CA SER A 122 -16.87 -9.62 -3.40
C SER A 122 -15.51 -9.50 -4.07
N ALA A 123 -15.33 -8.43 -4.85
CA ALA A 123 -14.03 -8.11 -5.39
C ALA A 123 -13.88 -6.60 -5.54
N ALA A 124 -12.63 -6.15 -5.52
CA ALA A 124 -12.24 -4.76 -5.72
C ALA A 124 -10.84 -4.68 -6.33
N THR A 125 -10.52 -3.53 -6.90
CA THR A 125 -9.16 -3.15 -7.27
C THR A 125 -8.61 -2.16 -6.27
N TYR A 126 -7.29 -2.17 -6.06
CA TYR A 126 -6.58 -1.14 -5.30
C TYR A 126 -5.96 -0.13 -6.26
N GLY A 127 -5.83 1.13 -5.82
CA GLY A 127 -4.98 2.09 -6.50
C GLY A 127 -3.51 1.69 -6.40
N PRO A 128 -2.63 2.22 -7.28
CA PRO A 128 -1.21 1.82 -7.31
C PRO A 128 -0.43 2.14 -6.04
N ARG A 129 -0.97 3.00 -5.16
CA ARG A 129 -0.39 3.40 -3.87
C ARG A 129 -1.26 3.00 -2.66
N ASP A 130 -2.39 2.33 -2.90
CA ASP A 130 -3.38 1.99 -1.87
C ASP A 130 -3.35 0.49 -1.52
N MET A 131 -2.29 -0.22 -1.92
CA MET A 131 -2.14 -1.63 -1.63
C MET A 131 -1.82 -1.86 -0.15
N PRO A 132 -2.27 -2.98 0.43
CA PRO A 132 -1.89 -3.30 1.80
C PRO A 132 -0.38 -3.55 1.92
N GLY A 133 0.12 -3.27 3.12
CA GLY A 133 1.50 -3.39 3.53
C GLY A 133 2.36 -2.21 3.07
N ASP A 134 3.66 -2.38 3.29
CA ASP A 134 4.70 -1.39 3.02
C ASP A 134 5.34 -1.57 1.62
N PHE A 135 4.65 -2.28 0.71
CA PHE A 135 5.12 -2.63 -0.64
C PHE A 135 6.37 -3.52 -0.65
N THR A 136 6.73 -4.13 0.48
CA THR A 136 7.79 -5.12 0.52
C THR A 136 7.31 -6.50 0.11
N ALA A 137 8.19 -7.22 -0.57
CA ALA A 137 7.91 -8.57 -0.99
C ALA A 137 9.10 -9.52 -0.80
N VAL A 138 8.80 -10.80 -0.85
CA VAL A 138 9.79 -11.88 -0.95
C VAL A 138 9.54 -12.64 -2.24
N ASN A 139 10.56 -12.68 -3.09
CA ASN A 139 10.48 -13.37 -4.38
C ASN A 139 10.71 -14.89 -4.24
N GLN A 140 10.54 -15.65 -5.32
CA GLN A 140 10.69 -17.11 -5.31
C GLN A 140 12.07 -17.61 -4.86
N ASN A 141 13.10 -16.76 -4.89
CA ASN A 141 14.45 -17.08 -4.42
C ASN A 141 14.67 -16.72 -2.95
N GLY A 142 13.63 -16.27 -2.23
CA GLY A 142 13.73 -15.81 -0.85
C GLY A 142 14.34 -14.41 -0.70
N ARG A 143 14.59 -13.69 -1.80
CA ARG A 143 15.16 -12.34 -1.77
C ARG A 143 14.09 -11.32 -1.40
N GLN A 144 14.42 -10.42 -0.48
CA GLN A 144 13.59 -9.24 -0.20
C GLN A 144 13.70 -8.23 -1.34
N VAL A 145 12.55 -7.76 -1.80
CA VAL A 145 12.40 -6.81 -2.91
C VAL A 145 11.31 -5.80 -2.59
N ALA A 146 11.26 -4.71 -3.36
CA ALA A 146 10.18 -3.74 -3.33
C ALA A 146 9.27 -3.93 -4.55
N LEU A 147 8.03 -3.44 -4.45
CA LEU A 147 7.04 -3.54 -5.52
C LEU A 147 6.68 -2.17 -6.09
N GLU A 148 6.59 -2.11 -7.43
CA GLU A 148 5.91 -1.03 -8.14
C GLU A 148 4.66 -1.58 -8.81
N SER A 149 3.50 -0.98 -8.52
CA SER A 149 2.24 -1.59 -8.93
C SER A 149 1.84 -1.35 -10.37
N VAL A 150 1.50 -2.43 -11.07
CA VAL A 150 0.81 -2.39 -12.36
C VAL A 150 -0.59 -3.04 -12.30
N GLY A 151 -1.05 -3.40 -11.11
CA GLY A 151 -2.43 -3.79 -10.85
C GLY A 151 -2.58 -4.65 -9.60
N ALA A 152 -3.47 -4.25 -8.69
CA ALA A 152 -3.75 -4.98 -7.47
C ALA A 152 -5.25 -5.12 -7.24
N PHE A 153 -5.64 -6.22 -6.61
CA PHE A 153 -7.04 -6.56 -6.40
C PHE A 153 -7.26 -7.47 -5.20
N PHE A 154 -8.51 -7.51 -4.76
CA PHE A 154 -9.01 -8.43 -3.75
C PHE A 154 -10.16 -9.24 -4.34
N ILE A 155 -10.21 -10.54 -4.02
CA ILE A 155 -11.37 -11.40 -4.23
C ILE A 155 -11.67 -12.10 -2.91
N GLY A 156 -12.86 -11.92 -2.37
CA GLY A 156 -13.37 -12.62 -1.20
C GLY A 156 -14.58 -13.47 -1.55
N ALA A 157 -14.76 -14.57 -0.83
CA ALA A 157 -15.99 -15.35 -0.88
C ALA A 157 -16.38 -15.78 0.54
N THR A 158 -17.68 -15.76 0.83
CA THR A 158 -18.25 -16.30 2.06
C THR A 158 -19.53 -17.09 1.77
N THR A 159 -19.98 -17.90 2.71
CA THR A 159 -21.36 -18.37 2.79
C THR A 159 -22.29 -17.24 3.23
N ALA A 160 -23.61 -17.47 3.19
CA ALA A 160 -24.62 -16.51 3.65
C ALA A 160 -24.53 -16.19 5.16
N ASP A 161 -24.04 -17.12 5.98
CA ASP A 161 -23.76 -16.94 7.41
C ASP A 161 -22.38 -16.30 7.70
N GLY A 162 -21.63 -15.94 6.65
CA GLY A 162 -20.37 -15.21 6.77
C GLY A 162 -19.13 -16.08 6.97
N GLN A 163 -19.22 -17.39 6.83
CA GLN A 163 -18.03 -18.26 6.86
C GLN A 163 -17.19 -18.05 5.61
N ALA A 164 -15.89 -17.81 5.78
CA ALA A 164 -14.98 -17.62 4.67
C ALA A 164 -14.87 -18.87 3.79
N LEU A 165 -14.84 -18.65 2.48
CA LEU A 165 -14.63 -19.66 1.46
C LEU A 165 -13.35 -19.39 0.68
N ASN A 166 -12.76 -20.44 0.12
CA ASN A 166 -11.58 -20.35 -0.72
C ASN A 166 -11.66 -21.35 -1.88
N LEU A 167 -10.77 -21.22 -2.86
CA LEU A 167 -10.62 -22.22 -3.92
C LEU A 167 -10.18 -23.56 -3.32
N ALA A 168 -10.88 -24.62 -3.70
CA ALA A 168 -10.49 -25.98 -3.34
C ALA A 168 -9.14 -26.33 -3.96
N LYS A 169 -8.45 -27.28 -3.33
CA LYS A 169 -7.15 -27.76 -3.81
C LYS A 169 -7.20 -28.11 -5.31
N ASP A 170 -6.22 -27.60 -6.05
CA ASP A 170 -6.03 -27.77 -7.49
C ASP A 170 -7.17 -27.21 -8.38
N ARG A 171 -8.18 -26.55 -7.79
CA ARG A 171 -9.20 -25.79 -8.54
C ARG A 171 -8.69 -24.42 -8.89
N THR A 172 -9.10 -23.94 -10.05
CA THR A 172 -8.58 -22.70 -10.61
C THR A 172 -9.65 -21.62 -10.70
N ALA A 173 -9.24 -20.36 -10.60
CA ALA A 173 -10.03 -19.22 -11.06
C ALA A 173 -9.24 -18.44 -12.11
N GLN A 174 -9.90 -18.02 -13.19
CA GLN A 174 -9.31 -17.14 -14.17
C GLN A 174 -9.58 -15.70 -13.80
N VAL A 175 -8.54 -14.87 -13.89
CA VAL A 175 -8.67 -13.46 -13.57
C VAL A 175 -7.94 -12.65 -14.63
N SER A 176 -8.55 -11.53 -15.01
CA SER A 176 -7.89 -10.49 -15.80
C SER A 176 -7.99 -9.16 -15.07
N ILE A 177 -6.90 -8.42 -15.02
CA ILE A 177 -6.83 -7.08 -14.43
C ILE A 177 -6.22 -6.10 -15.42
N ARG A 178 -6.85 -4.94 -15.59
CA ARG A 178 -6.28 -3.82 -16.36
C ARG A 178 -5.25 -3.06 -15.53
N VAL A 179 -4.22 -2.52 -16.19
CA VAL A 179 -3.32 -1.56 -15.55
C VAL A 179 -4.14 -0.36 -15.08
N PRO A 180 -4.02 0.08 -13.82
CA PRO A 180 -4.75 1.22 -13.31
C PRO A 180 -4.48 2.47 -14.16
N GLN A 181 -5.53 3.27 -14.43
CA GLN A 181 -5.37 4.53 -15.17
C GLN A 181 -4.45 5.52 -14.43
N ALA A 182 -4.47 5.51 -13.10
CA ALA A 182 -3.55 6.27 -12.26
C ALA A 182 -2.07 5.85 -12.43
N ALA A 183 -1.80 4.67 -12.98
CA ALA A 183 -0.47 4.18 -13.36
C ALA A 183 -0.20 4.29 -14.88
N GLY A 184 -1.04 5.04 -15.62
CA GLY A 184 -0.90 5.24 -17.07
C GLY A 184 -1.73 4.29 -17.94
N GLY A 185 -2.42 3.32 -17.34
CA GLY A 185 -3.38 2.46 -18.05
C GLY A 185 -2.78 1.47 -19.06
N ILE A 186 -1.45 1.41 -19.18
CA ILE A 186 -0.71 0.59 -20.14
C ILE A 186 0.40 -0.15 -19.38
N MET A 187 0.63 -1.41 -19.73
CA MET A 187 1.74 -2.20 -19.20
C MET A 187 3.08 -1.60 -19.63
N PRO A 188 4.02 -1.30 -18.71
CA PRO A 188 5.30 -0.70 -19.06
C PRO A 188 6.08 -1.50 -20.12
N ALA A 189 6.63 -0.81 -21.13
CA ALA A 189 7.34 -1.45 -22.24
C ALA A 189 8.50 -2.36 -21.78
N CYS A 190 9.16 -1.99 -20.69
CA CYS A 190 10.25 -2.76 -20.10
C CYS A 190 9.85 -4.19 -19.69
N VAL A 191 8.56 -4.47 -19.46
CA VAL A 191 8.06 -5.83 -19.18
C VAL A 191 8.19 -6.71 -20.43
N PHE A 192 7.81 -6.21 -21.60
CA PHE A 192 7.90 -6.97 -22.87
C PHE A 192 9.32 -7.07 -23.40
N GLU A 193 10.16 -6.08 -23.09
CA GLU A 193 11.58 -6.05 -23.47
C GLU A 193 12.47 -6.88 -22.53
N GLY A 194 11.91 -7.44 -21.45
CA GLY A 194 12.66 -8.20 -20.45
C GLY A 194 13.57 -7.36 -19.55
N ARG A 195 13.40 -6.03 -19.54
CA ARG A 195 14.15 -5.09 -18.67
C ARG A 195 13.52 -4.93 -17.28
N CYS A 196 12.22 -5.19 -17.15
CA CYS A 196 11.49 -5.23 -15.88
C CYS A 196 10.92 -6.63 -15.65
N ARG A 197 10.94 -7.09 -14.41
CA ARG A 197 10.35 -8.37 -14.01
C ARG A 197 8.98 -8.11 -13.38
N ALA A 198 7.91 -8.37 -14.11
CA ALA A 198 6.57 -8.46 -13.52
C ALA A 198 6.34 -9.87 -12.97
N ALA A 199 5.74 -9.97 -11.78
CA ALA A 199 5.37 -11.24 -11.16
C ALA A 199 4.03 -11.12 -10.44
N ALA A 200 3.46 -12.27 -10.05
CA ALA A 200 2.24 -12.32 -9.26
C ALA A 200 2.58 -12.49 -7.78
N TRP A 201 1.99 -11.66 -6.94
CA TRP A 201 2.26 -11.66 -5.51
C TRP A 201 0.96 -11.78 -4.73
N ARG A 202 0.98 -12.60 -3.68
CA ARG A 202 -0.12 -12.72 -2.72
C ARG A 202 0.28 -12.02 -1.44
N PHE A 203 -0.59 -11.17 -0.93
CA PHE A 203 -0.37 -10.52 0.35
C PHE A 203 -0.63 -11.47 1.53
N ASP A 204 0.36 -11.64 2.39
CA ASP A 204 0.24 -12.33 3.66
C ASP A 204 0.07 -11.32 4.80
N ALA A 205 -1.17 -11.16 5.25
CA ALA A 205 -1.53 -10.23 6.32
C ALA A 205 -0.96 -10.65 7.69
N THR A 206 -0.53 -11.90 7.87
CA THR A 206 0.04 -12.35 9.16
C THR A 206 1.45 -11.82 9.39
N ILE A 207 2.17 -11.52 8.30
CA ILE A 207 3.54 -11.00 8.32
C ILE A 207 3.65 -9.63 7.61
N ASN A 208 2.51 -9.02 7.25
CA ASN A 208 2.41 -7.76 6.51
C ASN A 208 3.32 -7.71 5.27
N ARG A 209 3.29 -8.75 4.44
CA ARG A 209 4.26 -8.85 3.33
C ARG A 209 3.71 -9.55 2.10
N TRP A 210 4.15 -9.11 0.93
CA TRP A 210 3.85 -9.75 -0.33
C TRP A 210 4.77 -10.96 -0.56
N VAL A 211 4.20 -12.08 -1.02
CA VAL A 211 4.95 -13.31 -1.31
C VAL A 211 4.68 -13.71 -2.75
N GLU A 212 5.75 -13.84 -3.53
CA GLU A 212 5.63 -14.24 -4.93
C GLU A 212 5.02 -15.65 -5.04
N GLN A 213 4.07 -15.80 -5.97
CA GLN A 213 3.42 -17.06 -6.27
C GLN A 213 3.77 -17.52 -7.68
N ARG A 214 3.73 -18.83 -7.90
CA ARG A 214 3.86 -19.43 -9.24
C ARG A 214 2.52 -19.37 -9.97
N ALA A 215 2.05 -18.16 -10.28
CA ALA A 215 0.87 -17.98 -11.11
C ALA A 215 1.22 -18.10 -12.61
N ASN A 216 0.29 -18.59 -13.43
CA ASN A 216 0.41 -18.53 -14.89
C ASN A 216 0.05 -17.11 -15.37
N PHE A 217 0.90 -16.15 -15.02
CA PHE A 217 0.76 -14.75 -15.39
C PHE A 217 1.12 -14.53 -16.87
N GLN A 218 0.27 -13.78 -17.58
CA GLN A 218 0.46 -13.41 -18.97
C GLN A 218 0.16 -11.90 -19.15
N PRO A 219 1.19 -11.05 -19.32
CA PRO A 219 0.98 -9.63 -19.57
C PRO A 219 0.47 -9.38 -20.99
N ASN A 220 -0.34 -8.35 -21.15
CA ASN A 220 -0.69 -7.73 -22.43
C ASN A 220 -0.57 -6.21 -22.33
N SER A 221 -0.75 -5.49 -23.44
CA SER A 221 -0.52 -4.04 -23.48
C SER A 221 -1.34 -3.22 -22.48
N THR A 222 -2.51 -3.71 -22.03
CA THR A 222 -3.43 -2.96 -21.16
C THR A 222 -3.61 -3.58 -19.78
N GLY A 223 -2.92 -4.68 -19.48
CA GLY A 223 -3.16 -5.42 -18.26
C GLY A 223 -2.56 -6.82 -18.30
N SER A 224 -3.21 -7.71 -17.57
CA SER A 224 -2.67 -9.05 -17.30
C SER A 224 -3.79 -10.05 -17.15
N THR A 225 -3.54 -11.29 -17.58
CA THR A 225 -4.35 -12.44 -17.19
C THR A 225 -3.52 -13.37 -16.32
N PHE A 226 -4.17 -14.07 -15.40
CA PHE A 226 -3.52 -15.09 -14.58
C PHE A 226 -4.54 -16.10 -14.07
N THR A 227 -4.03 -17.29 -13.76
CA THR A 227 -4.79 -18.38 -13.16
C THR A 227 -4.44 -18.48 -11.67
N LEU A 228 -5.42 -18.20 -10.81
CA LEU A 228 -5.35 -18.52 -9.39
C LEU A 228 -5.54 -20.02 -9.20
N ILE A 229 -4.82 -20.65 -8.27
CA ILE A 229 -4.95 -22.09 -8.01
C ILE A 229 -5.09 -22.32 -6.50
N GLY A 230 -6.17 -22.98 -6.10
CA GLY A 230 -6.37 -23.36 -4.70
C GLY A 230 -5.25 -24.28 -4.22
N GLY A 231 -4.61 -23.92 -3.10
CA GLY A 231 -3.67 -24.78 -2.39
C GLY A 231 -4.37 -25.78 -1.47
N PRO A 232 -3.64 -26.76 -0.89
CA PRO A 232 -4.14 -27.50 0.27
C PRO A 232 -4.46 -26.55 1.43
N ALA A 233 -5.43 -26.93 2.27
CA ALA A 233 -5.79 -26.21 3.49
C ALA A 233 -4.54 -25.99 4.35
N SER A 234 -4.33 -24.76 4.83
CA SER A 234 -3.13 -24.35 5.55
C SER A 234 -2.95 -25.15 6.85
N THR A 235 -1.69 -25.53 7.14
CA THR A 235 -1.25 -25.82 8.51
C THR A 235 -0.15 -24.82 8.90
N PRO A 236 -0.04 -24.40 10.18
CA PRO A 236 0.87 -23.32 10.59
C PRO A 236 2.37 -23.58 10.37
N SER A 237 2.78 -24.80 10.03
CA SER A 237 4.19 -25.19 9.85
C SER A 237 4.60 -25.50 8.40
N SER A 238 3.68 -25.39 7.44
CA SER A 238 4.00 -25.59 6.02
C SER A 238 4.16 -24.26 5.31
N VAL A 239 5.31 -24.06 4.65
CA VAL A 239 5.48 -23.05 3.60
C VAL A 239 4.24 -23.08 2.69
N VAL A 240 3.57 -21.93 2.57
CA VAL A 240 2.35 -21.75 1.78
C VAL A 240 2.47 -22.47 0.43
N PRO A 241 1.51 -23.33 0.03
CA PRO A 241 1.55 -23.96 -1.27
C PRO A 241 1.48 -22.90 -2.37
N SER A 242 2.37 -23.07 -3.34
CA SER A 242 2.93 -22.09 -4.25
C SER A 242 1.99 -21.35 -5.21
N ASN A 243 0.66 -21.47 -5.12
CA ASN A 243 -0.23 -20.90 -6.15
C ASN A 243 -1.52 -20.22 -5.65
N GLY A 244 -1.70 -20.02 -4.34
CA GLY A 244 -2.70 -19.14 -3.71
C GLY A 244 -4.17 -19.16 -4.20
N GLY A 245 -5.11 -19.35 -3.29
CA GLY A 245 -6.53 -19.18 -3.57
C GLY A 245 -6.99 -17.72 -3.66
N LEU A 246 -8.20 -17.46 -3.20
CA LEU A 246 -8.79 -16.12 -3.09
C LEU A 246 -7.99 -15.21 -2.12
N GLY A 247 -8.29 -13.92 -2.19
CA GLY A 247 -7.79 -12.86 -1.32
C GLY A 247 -7.11 -11.72 -2.07
N THR A 248 -6.13 -11.07 -1.45
CA THR A 248 -5.45 -9.88 -1.98
C THR A 248 -4.19 -10.22 -2.77
N TRP A 249 -4.17 -9.80 -4.02
CA TRP A 249 -3.15 -10.12 -5.00
C TRP A 249 -2.72 -8.86 -5.74
N ASN A 250 -1.51 -8.86 -6.25
CA ASN A 250 -1.07 -7.87 -7.21
C ASN A 250 -0.22 -8.51 -8.31
N ILE A 251 -0.11 -7.78 -9.41
CA ILE A 251 0.80 -8.03 -10.51
C ILE A 251 1.70 -6.81 -10.56
N ASP A 252 2.88 -6.96 -9.97
CA ASP A 252 3.75 -5.83 -9.69
C ASP A 252 5.16 -6.10 -10.18
N LEU A 253 5.86 -5.02 -10.50
CA LEU A 253 7.24 -5.06 -10.92
C LEU A 253 8.14 -5.28 -9.70
N GLU A 254 9.01 -6.28 -9.80
CA GLU A 254 10.07 -6.53 -8.84
C GLU A 254 11.14 -5.44 -8.94
N MET A 255 11.39 -4.75 -7.83
CA MET A 255 12.52 -3.83 -7.67
C MET A 255 13.53 -4.40 -6.67
N THR A 256 14.71 -4.78 -7.18
CA THR A 256 15.78 -5.34 -6.35
C THR A 256 16.74 -4.30 -5.77
N THR A 257 16.69 -3.07 -6.29
CA THR A 257 17.57 -1.94 -5.92
C THR A 257 16.73 -0.65 -5.87
N PRO A 258 15.77 -0.54 -4.94
CA PRO A 258 14.96 0.67 -4.82
C PRO A 258 15.81 1.86 -4.37
N ALA A 259 15.32 3.07 -4.61
CA ALA A 259 15.76 4.29 -3.97
C ALA A 259 14.76 4.69 -2.87
N CYS A 260 15.09 5.77 -2.16
CA CYS A 260 14.16 6.46 -1.27
C CYS A 260 14.48 7.94 -1.20
N THR A 261 13.52 8.75 -0.76
CA THR A 261 13.64 10.20 -0.59
C THR A 261 13.16 10.61 0.80
N THR A 262 13.90 11.46 1.52
CA THR A 262 13.37 12.12 2.74
C THR A 262 12.69 13.44 2.39
N VAL A 263 11.59 13.74 3.07
CA VAL A 263 10.89 15.03 2.97
C VAL A 263 10.80 15.62 4.37
N GLU A 264 11.47 16.75 4.60
CA GLU A 264 11.73 17.30 5.93
C GLU A 264 11.13 18.70 6.09
N PHE A 265 10.61 18.99 7.27
CA PHE A 265 9.97 20.27 7.61
C PHE A 265 10.73 20.93 8.75
N VAL A 266 11.37 22.06 8.46
CA VAL A 266 12.29 22.73 9.40
C VAL A 266 11.77 24.11 9.75
N GLY A 267 11.73 24.41 11.05
CA GLY A 267 11.41 25.75 11.56
C GLY A 267 9.93 26.13 11.54
N PHE A 268 9.03 25.28 11.03
CA PHE A 268 7.61 25.58 11.01
C PHE A 268 7.04 25.66 12.43
N PRO A 269 6.26 26.71 12.75
CA PRO A 269 5.54 26.79 14.02
C PRO A 269 4.34 25.84 14.04
N ALA A 270 3.89 25.44 15.24
CA ALA A 270 2.83 24.45 15.44
C ALA A 270 1.52 24.76 14.68
N TYR A 271 1.20 26.04 14.49
CA TYR A 271 -0.02 26.47 13.79
C TYR A 271 0.03 26.29 12.27
N CYS A 272 1.19 26.00 11.69
CA CYS A 272 1.32 25.66 10.28
C CYS A 272 1.12 24.15 10.00
N TYR A 273 1.06 23.31 11.03
CA TYR A 273 0.95 21.86 10.85
C TYR A 273 -0.48 21.40 10.52
N ASP A 274 -0.60 20.10 10.23
CA ASP A 274 -1.60 19.52 9.31
C ASP A 274 -1.26 19.86 7.86
N ILE A 275 0.06 19.95 7.58
CA ILE A 275 0.60 20.17 6.25
C ILE A 275 0.22 18.97 5.39
N LYS A 276 -0.48 19.24 4.29
CA LYS A 276 -0.78 18.23 3.28
C LYS A 276 0.41 18.15 2.33
N VAL A 277 1.03 16.98 2.26
CA VAL A 277 2.13 16.70 1.34
C VAL A 277 1.52 16.06 0.08
N ASN A 278 1.73 16.69 -1.07
CA ASN A 278 1.32 16.18 -2.37
C ASN A 278 2.55 15.58 -3.05
N LEU A 279 2.49 14.29 -3.36
CA LEU A 279 3.63 13.51 -3.81
C LEU A 279 3.29 12.86 -5.14
N ALA A 280 4.23 12.81 -6.06
CA ALA A 280 4.08 12.02 -7.27
C ALA A 280 5.39 11.34 -7.64
N MET A 281 5.32 10.02 -7.84
CA MET A 281 6.48 9.20 -8.19
C MET A 281 6.33 8.71 -9.62
N GLN A 282 7.36 8.91 -10.45
CA GLN A 282 7.36 8.37 -11.79
C GLN A 282 7.50 6.84 -11.76
N ASN A 283 6.56 6.13 -12.40
CA ASN A 283 6.58 4.68 -12.53
C ASN A 283 7.38 4.23 -13.77
N ALA A 284 7.45 2.92 -14.01
CA ALA A 284 8.16 2.32 -15.13
C ALA A 284 7.58 2.65 -16.52
N GLY A 285 6.35 3.15 -16.57
CA GLY A 285 5.72 3.70 -17.77
C GLY A 285 5.95 5.21 -17.94
N ASN A 286 6.84 5.82 -17.16
CA ASN A 286 7.10 7.26 -17.09
C ASN A 286 5.87 8.10 -16.70
N THR A 287 4.87 7.49 -16.06
CA THR A 287 3.68 8.18 -15.54
C THR A 287 3.93 8.57 -14.08
N PHE A 288 3.65 9.82 -13.73
CA PHE A 288 3.63 10.27 -12.34
C PHE A 288 2.39 9.70 -11.64
N VAL A 289 2.63 8.89 -10.61
CA VAL A 289 1.58 8.29 -9.78
C VAL A 289 1.41 9.15 -8.52
N PRO A 290 0.32 9.93 -8.40
CA PRO A 290 0.13 10.83 -7.28
C PRO A 290 -0.37 10.09 -6.02
N PHE A 291 0.02 10.60 -4.87
CA PHE A 291 -0.51 10.25 -3.56
C PHE A 291 -0.31 11.42 -2.59
N THR A 292 -0.93 11.33 -1.42
CA THR A 292 -0.83 12.39 -0.42
C THR A 292 -0.49 11.81 0.95
N ASP A 293 0.19 12.60 1.76
CA ASP A 293 0.40 12.32 3.18
C ASP A 293 0.12 13.60 3.99
N THR A 294 0.08 13.48 5.31
CA THR A 294 -0.10 14.60 6.22
C THR A 294 0.99 14.60 7.28
N VAL A 295 1.57 15.78 7.52
CA VAL A 295 2.64 15.97 8.50
C VAL A 295 2.13 16.72 9.72
N THR A 296 2.47 16.19 10.89
CA THR A 296 2.10 16.74 12.20
C THR A 296 3.35 17.21 12.95
N PRO A 297 3.22 18.08 13.98
CA PRO A 297 4.39 18.61 14.69
C PRO A 297 5.23 17.54 15.39
N SER A 298 4.62 16.39 15.71
CA SER A 298 5.31 15.29 16.39
C SER A 298 6.22 14.47 15.47
N ILE A 299 5.96 14.49 14.15
CA ILE A 299 6.73 13.74 13.15
C ILE A 299 6.91 14.67 11.94
N PRO A 300 7.86 15.63 11.99
CA PRO A 300 8.02 16.67 10.97
C PRO A 300 8.78 16.16 9.72
N PHE A 301 8.51 14.94 9.29
CA PHE A 301 9.09 14.37 8.08
C PHE A 301 8.23 13.25 7.49
N VAL A 302 8.43 12.97 6.20
CA VAL A 302 7.89 11.82 5.46
C VAL A 302 9.05 11.16 4.73
N VAL A 303 8.94 9.85 4.48
CA VAL A 303 9.89 9.14 3.60
C VAL A 303 9.14 8.51 2.44
N LEU A 304 9.62 8.77 1.23
CA LEU A 304 9.14 8.12 0.03
C LEU A 304 9.93 6.83 -0.18
N TYR A 305 9.37 5.73 0.28
CA TYR A 305 9.96 4.41 0.09
C TYR A 305 9.64 3.82 -1.28
N ASN A 306 10.44 2.82 -1.65
CA ASN A 306 10.20 1.96 -2.81
C ASN A 306 10.08 2.77 -4.11
N SER A 307 10.91 3.79 -4.25
CA SER A 307 11.03 4.50 -5.52
C SER A 307 11.95 3.75 -6.46
N ARG A 308 11.69 3.90 -7.76
CA ARG A 308 12.71 3.59 -8.75
C ARG A 308 13.90 4.54 -8.57
N PRO A 309 15.14 4.05 -8.76
CA PRO A 309 16.30 4.92 -8.78
C PRO A 309 16.37 5.71 -10.09
N ASN A 310 16.95 6.90 -10.03
CA ASN A 310 17.26 7.77 -11.15
C ASN A 310 16.06 8.22 -12.00
N VAL A 311 14.86 8.25 -11.42
CA VAL A 311 13.64 8.80 -12.07
C VAL A 311 13.19 10.09 -11.40
N ASP A 312 12.43 10.91 -12.11
CA ASP A 312 11.87 12.14 -11.54
C ASP A 312 10.78 11.86 -10.52
N GLN A 313 10.69 12.74 -9.53
CA GLN A 313 9.66 12.77 -8.50
C GLN A 313 9.21 14.22 -8.28
N GLU A 314 7.95 14.40 -7.93
CA GLU A 314 7.41 15.68 -7.50
C GLU A 314 7.04 15.62 -6.03
N VAL A 315 7.47 16.64 -5.30
CA VAL A 315 7.16 16.82 -3.88
C VAL A 315 6.67 18.24 -3.68
N GLY A 316 5.43 18.34 -3.23
CA GLY A 316 4.75 19.59 -2.94
C GLY A 316 4.07 19.58 -1.58
N VAL A 317 3.74 20.77 -1.10
CA VAL A 317 3.07 20.98 0.18
C VAL A 317 1.95 21.98 0.02
N GLU A 318 0.90 21.79 0.80
CA GLU A 318 -0.21 22.71 0.97
C GLU A 318 -0.46 22.91 2.47
N PHE A 319 -0.83 24.13 2.85
CA PHE A 319 -1.12 24.54 4.22
C PHE A 319 -2.63 24.80 4.42
N PRO A 320 -3.46 23.74 4.51
CA PRO A 320 -4.91 23.89 4.56
C PRO A 320 -5.38 24.56 5.86
N GLY A 321 -5.99 25.73 5.75
CA GLY A 321 -6.58 26.43 6.90
C GLY A 321 -5.55 27.12 7.82
N ALA A 322 -4.26 27.02 7.51
CA ALA A 322 -3.21 27.76 8.20
C ALA A 322 -3.10 29.21 7.65
N PRO A 323 -2.48 30.14 8.40
CA PRO A 323 -2.31 31.50 7.93
C PRO A 323 -1.35 31.58 6.73
N ALA A 324 -1.52 32.61 5.90
CA ALA A 324 -0.79 32.76 4.64
C ALA A 324 0.74 32.89 4.80
N ASP A 325 1.21 33.26 6.00
CA ASP A 325 2.64 33.35 6.31
C ASP A 325 3.33 31.99 6.20
N CYS A 326 2.66 30.89 6.56
CA CYS A 326 3.22 29.53 6.45
C CYS A 326 3.69 29.21 5.03
N ALA A 327 2.91 29.63 4.01
CA ALA A 327 3.27 29.45 2.61
C ALA A 327 4.21 30.56 2.10
N ALA A 328 3.97 31.82 2.48
CA ALA A 328 4.73 32.97 1.99
C ALA A 328 6.18 33.00 2.47
N ASN A 329 6.44 32.49 3.68
CA ASN A 329 7.76 32.49 4.31
C ASN A 329 8.47 31.14 4.19
N MET A 330 8.13 30.34 3.18
CA MET A 330 8.75 29.04 2.96
C MET A 330 9.85 29.11 1.90
N THR A 331 10.90 28.31 2.07
CA THR A 331 11.89 28.02 1.02
C THR A 331 12.00 26.52 0.80
N ILE A 332 12.09 26.10 -0.45
CA ILE A 332 12.15 24.69 -0.85
C ILE A 332 13.56 24.38 -1.35
N PHE A 333 14.19 23.36 -0.78
CA PHE A 333 15.47 22.81 -1.24
C PHE A 333 15.27 21.36 -1.65
N SER A 334 15.83 20.94 -2.78
CA SER A 334 15.93 19.53 -3.16
C SER A 334 17.37 19.13 -3.39
N ASN A 335 17.69 17.90 -3.01
CA ASN A 335 18.92 17.22 -3.38
C ASN A 335 18.56 15.86 -4.01
N PRO A 336 18.99 15.56 -5.25
CA PRO A 336 19.62 16.44 -6.22
C PRO A 336 18.85 17.74 -6.50
N ASN A 337 19.55 18.72 -7.07
CA ASN A 337 18.92 19.96 -7.54
C ASN A 337 17.76 19.65 -8.51
N PRO A 338 16.80 20.57 -8.67
CA PRO A 338 15.65 20.33 -9.51
C PRO A 338 16.04 19.92 -10.93
N THR A 339 15.27 19.00 -11.52
CA THR A 339 15.55 18.48 -12.88
C THR A 339 15.46 19.61 -13.93
N ASP A 340 14.59 20.60 -13.69
CA ASP A 340 14.55 21.88 -14.40
C ASP A 340 14.68 23.07 -13.42
N PRO A 341 15.91 23.57 -13.18
CA PRO A 341 16.16 24.70 -12.29
C PRO A 341 15.58 26.03 -12.78
N SER A 342 15.14 26.12 -14.05
CA SER A 342 14.50 27.35 -14.57
C SER A 342 13.02 27.45 -14.20
N THR A 343 12.41 26.31 -13.89
CA THR A 343 11.00 26.19 -13.52
C THR A 343 10.80 25.98 -12.03
N TYR A 344 11.69 25.22 -11.37
CA TYR A 344 11.52 24.78 -9.99
C TYR A 344 12.54 25.41 -9.03
N PRO A 345 12.16 25.61 -7.76
CA PRO A 345 10.86 25.32 -7.16
C PRO A 345 9.76 26.33 -7.57
N ILE A 346 8.51 25.86 -7.56
CA ILE A 346 7.32 26.70 -7.80
C ILE A 346 6.66 27.00 -6.45
N TYR A 347 6.44 28.29 -6.18
CA TYR A 347 5.71 28.76 -4.99
C TYR A 347 4.28 29.14 -5.36
N THR A 348 3.34 28.82 -4.48
CA THR A 348 1.92 29.14 -4.63
C THR A 348 1.41 29.87 -3.38
N PRO A 349 0.27 30.59 -3.44
CA PRO A 349 -0.28 31.26 -2.26
C PRO A 349 -0.61 30.32 -1.09
N THR A 350 -0.73 29.01 -1.33
CA THR A 350 -1.10 27.99 -0.34
C THR A 350 0.01 26.98 -0.07
N GLY A 351 1.20 27.14 -0.67
CA GLY A 351 2.34 26.25 -0.47
C GLY A 351 3.35 26.32 -1.61
N GLY A 352 3.76 25.16 -2.14
CA GLY A 352 4.73 25.11 -3.23
C GLY A 352 5.22 23.69 -3.51
N PHE A 353 5.98 23.51 -4.59
CA PHE A 353 6.49 22.20 -4.99
C PHE A 353 7.80 22.28 -5.77
N THR A 354 8.51 21.16 -5.78
CA THR A 354 9.74 20.96 -6.56
C THR A 354 9.69 19.62 -7.29
N GLN A 355 10.39 19.53 -8.42
CA GLN A 355 10.60 18.30 -9.16
C GLN A 355 12.10 18.03 -9.27
N PHE A 356 12.52 16.83 -8.89
CA PHE A 356 13.92 16.45 -8.82
C PHE A 356 14.06 14.93 -9.01
N ASN A 357 15.29 14.49 -9.23
CA ASN A 357 15.59 13.09 -9.44
C ASN A 357 15.69 12.31 -8.12
N SER A 358 15.11 11.12 -8.06
CA SER A 358 15.18 10.19 -6.90
C SER A 358 16.58 9.65 -6.56
N GLY A 359 17.59 9.95 -7.39
CA GLY A 359 18.99 9.61 -7.14
C GLY A 359 19.30 8.12 -7.23
N ALA A 360 20.50 7.76 -6.78
CA ALA A 360 20.99 6.39 -6.83
C ALA A 360 20.23 5.46 -5.87
N PRO A 361 20.23 4.12 -6.11
CA PRO A 361 19.69 3.16 -5.15
C PRO A 361 20.28 3.34 -3.75
N TRP A 362 19.49 3.10 -2.71
CA TRP A 362 19.95 3.27 -1.31
C TRP A 362 21.09 2.31 -0.92
N GLY A 363 21.27 1.21 -1.67
CA GLY A 363 22.47 0.37 -1.61
C GLY A 363 22.33 -0.97 -0.87
N GLY A 364 21.19 -1.27 -0.25
CA GLY A 364 20.92 -2.58 0.36
C GLY A 364 19.83 -3.40 -0.34
N THR A 365 19.36 -4.45 0.34
CA THR A 365 18.32 -5.36 -0.17
C THR A 365 16.96 -5.02 0.43
N GLY A 366 15.91 -4.97 -0.41
CA GLY A 366 14.56 -4.68 0.05
C GLY A 366 14.37 -3.23 0.47
N PHE A 367 13.62 -3.04 1.55
CA PHE A 367 13.20 -1.74 2.08
C PHE A 367 14.33 -1.02 2.81
N PRO A 368 14.59 0.27 2.56
CA PRO A 368 15.48 1.07 3.39
C PRO A 368 14.93 1.15 4.82
N LYS A 369 15.69 0.64 5.80
CA LYS A 369 15.27 0.57 7.21
C LYS A 369 16.09 1.52 8.08
N SER A 370 15.55 1.82 9.26
CA SER A 370 16.29 2.48 10.33
C SER A 370 17.59 1.73 10.64
N THR A 371 18.65 2.48 10.88
CA THR A 371 19.92 1.93 11.37
C THR A 371 19.88 1.58 12.85
N VAL A 372 18.89 2.12 13.56
CA VAL A 372 18.71 2.03 15.02
C VAL A 372 17.70 0.94 15.38
N SER A 373 16.70 0.70 14.53
CA SER A 373 15.76 -0.42 14.65
C SER A 373 15.93 -1.36 13.45
N PRO A 374 16.53 -2.57 13.62
CA PRO A 374 16.86 -3.47 12.51
C PRO A 374 15.63 -3.97 11.72
N PHE A 375 14.42 -3.63 12.16
CA PHE A 375 13.16 -3.98 11.51
C PHE A 375 12.18 -2.80 11.35
N GLY A 376 12.59 -1.56 11.66
CA GLY A 376 11.72 -0.39 11.64
C GLY A 376 11.94 0.54 10.45
N ASP A 377 10.92 1.31 10.12
CA ASP A 377 10.99 2.49 9.25
C ASP A 377 12.03 3.50 9.76
N ILE A 378 12.54 4.35 8.86
CA ILE A 378 13.38 5.49 9.21
C ILE A 378 12.67 6.34 10.28
N THR A 379 13.39 6.63 11.36
CA THR A 379 12.86 7.34 12.52
C THR A 379 13.27 8.81 12.51
N LEU A 380 12.62 9.64 13.35
CA LEU A 380 13.06 11.03 13.55
C LEU A 380 14.53 11.11 14.02
N THR A 381 14.97 10.13 14.80
CA THR A 381 16.38 10.02 15.23
C THR A 381 17.32 9.79 14.05
N ASP A 382 16.93 8.96 13.08
CA ASP A 382 17.73 8.75 11.87
C ASP A 382 17.85 10.03 11.02
N ILE A 383 16.76 10.81 10.93
CA ILE A 383 16.75 12.09 10.23
C ILE A 383 17.67 13.11 10.92
N VAL A 384 17.46 13.35 12.23
CA VAL A 384 18.21 14.35 13.00
C VAL A 384 19.71 14.04 13.05
N ASN A 385 20.07 12.75 13.11
CA ASN A 385 21.48 12.33 13.13
C ASN A 385 22.09 12.17 11.74
N GLY A 386 21.32 12.31 10.66
CA GLY A 386 21.78 12.10 9.29
C GLY A 386 22.22 10.65 9.01
N THR A 387 21.65 9.66 9.70
CA THR A 387 21.97 8.23 9.53
C THR A 387 21.02 7.51 8.57
N GLN A 388 20.04 8.22 8.04
CA GLN A 388 19.08 7.72 7.05
C GLN A 388 19.80 7.36 5.71
N PRO A 389 19.40 6.28 5.00
CA PRO A 389 20.12 5.76 3.83
C PRO A 389 19.70 6.33 2.46
N CYS A 390 18.74 7.26 2.41
CA CYS A 390 18.23 7.85 1.17
C CYS A 390 19.24 8.80 0.53
N ASN A 391 19.39 8.67 -0.79
CA ASN A 391 20.30 9.49 -1.59
C ASN A 391 19.65 10.76 -2.15
N SER A 392 18.36 10.96 -1.90
CA SER A 392 17.63 12.17 -2.25
C SER A 392 16.84 12.71 -1.06
N SER A 393 16.65 14.02 -1.05
CA SER A 393 15.91 14.72 -0.01
C SER A 393 15.24 15.98 -0.54
N VAL A 394 14.15 16.38 0.13
CA VAL A 394 13.54 17.70 0.01
C VAL A 394 13.38 18.28 1.39
N THR A 395 13.79 19.54 1.57
CA THR A 395 13.62 20.26 2.82
C THR A 395 12.78 21.50 2.58
N PHE A 396 11.67 21.60 3.30
CA PHE A 396 10.85 22.80 3.40
C PHE A 396 11.30 23.55 4.65
N VAL A 397 11.74 24.80 4.49
CA VAL A 397 12.25 25.64 5.58
C VAL A 397 11.36 26.85 5.75
N TYR A 398 10.86 27.08 6.96
CA TYR A 398 10.16 28.31 7.33
C TYR A 398 11.17 29.39 7.74
N ASN A 399 11.13 30.54 7.05
CA ASN A 399 12.01 31.68 7.18
C ASN A 399 11.17 32.94 7.52
N PRO A 400 10.91 33.18 8.83
CA PRO A 400 9.95 34.20 9.29
C PRO A 400 10.27 35.63 8.88
#